data_AF-A0A554VV75-F1
#
_entry.id   AF-A0A554VV75-F1
#
_cell.length_a   1.000
_cell.length_b   1.000
_cell.length_c   1.000
_cell.angle_alpha   90.00
_cell.angle_beta   90.00
_cell.angle_gamma   90.00
#
_symmetry.space_group_name_H-M   'P 1'
#
loop_
_entity.id
_entity.type
_entity.pdbx_description
1 polymer ?
#
loop_
_entity_poly.entity_id
_entity_poly.type
_entity_poly.pdbx_seq_one_letter_code
_entity_poly.pdbx_strand_id
1 'polypeptide(L)'
;MPGRPVRQSWRVGQRRAAQPGRGPTDPDLLVQPAWSARHRGEHRKRILKAADLIAAAAAEVLALALPIECVCCGREDLAICAGCERRLRLLTRHPFRAESAAPALMDTDGSIILPVVAAGIYREELAHSVLAFKRHGQRQLRSVLGNALGRAIAAAAAGDRGIVLVPVPSSNSAFRTRGFSPVHLLLARALRSSSSLSGVSCQDALRKVRIAGAPAALAGGQKGLGRGDRARRVRGSMRAVRRAARGGLRGRPCIIVDDVLTTGATLAEAARAVHQAGGIVRGAVVLAATRAPDAPPSPA
;
A
#
# COMPACT_ATOMS: atom_id res chain seq x y z
N MET A 1 83.40 10.57 43.55
CA MET A 1 84.08 10.79 44.84
C MET A 1 83.04 11.05 45.93
N PRO A 2 83.36 10.71 47.18
CA PRO A 2 82.60 9.80 48.02
C PRO A 2 81.63 10.52 48.96
N GLY A 3 80.83 9.75 49.70
CA GLY A 3 80.37 10.24 51.01
C GLY A 3 78.94 9.88 51.41
N ARG A 4 78.64 8.58 51.54
CA ARG A 4 77.89 8.14 52.73
C ARG A 4 78.72 8.56 53.96
N PRO A 5 78.18 8.80 55.17
CA PRO A 5 77.23 7.85 55.77
C PRO A 5 76.36 8.36 56.95
N VAL A 6 75.70 7.37 57.58
CA VAL A 6 75.51 7.22 59.04
C VAL A 6 74.30 7.96 59.63
N ARG A 7 73.22 7.21 59.92
CA ARG A 7 72.91 6.47 61.19
C ARG A 7 72.35 7.47 62.21
N GLN A 8 71.38 7.19 63.07
CA GLN A 8 70.90 5.99 63.75
C GLN A 8 69.49 6.36 64.24
N SER A 9 68.47 5.54 64.02
CA SER A 9 67.82 4.68 65.03
C SER A 9 67.46 5.36 66.34
N TRP A 10 66.21 5.16 66.79
CA TRP A 10 65.72 4.85 68.15
C TRP A 10 64.23 5.20 68.15
N ARG A 11 63.33 4.27 67.78
CA ARG A 11 62.59 3.33 68.65
C ARG A 11 61.83 3.97 69.82
N VAL A 12 60.60 3.46 69.95
CA VAL A 12 59.68 3.48 71.12
C VAL A 12 58.96 4.84 71.28
N GLY A 13 57.65 4.91 71.43
CA GLY A 13 56.63 3.89 71.52
C GLY A 13 55.29 4.52 71.90
N GLN A 14 54.24 3.77 71.58
CA GLN A 14 52.96 3.66 72.29
C GLN A 14 52.08 4.89 72.52
N ARG A 15 50.91 4.78 71.86
CA ARG A 15 49.55 4.91 72.40
C ARG A 15 49.18 6.25 73.06
N ARG A 16 48.16 6.93 72.50
CA ARG A 16 46.80 6.95 73.07
C ARG A 16 45.84 7.76 72.19
N ALA A 17 44.57 7.48 72.43
CA ALA A 17 43.38 7.93 71.73
C ALA A 17 43.12 9.44 71.79
N ALA A 18 42.47 9.98 70.74
CA ALA A 18 41.45 11.02 70.80
C ALA A 18 40.82 11.21 69.40
N GLN A 19 39.50 11.01 69.30
CA GLN A 19 38.64 11.75 68.35
C GLN A 19 38.48 13.19 68.91
N PRO A 20 37.96 14.22 68.20
CA PRO A 20 37.28 14.24 66.90
C PRO A 20 37.72 15.43 65.99
N GLY A 21 37.21 15.48 64.76
CA GLY A 21 37.35 16.67 63.91
C GLY A 21 36.65 16.50 62.57
N ARG A 22 35.35 16.83 62.51
CA ARG A 22 34.64 16.99 61.24
C ARG A 22 35.09 18.31 60.60
N GLY A 23 36.00 18.23 59.62
CA GLY A 23 36.15 19.27 58.61
C GLY A 23 34.95 19.25 57.64
N PRO A 24 34.71 20.36 56.91
CA PRO A 24 33.61 20.45 55.94
C PRO A 24 33.83 19.38 54.87
N THR A 25 32.87 18.46 54.74
CA THR A 25 32.91 17.42 53.72
C THR A 25 32.56 18.09 52.41
N ASP A 26 33.58 18.26 51.57
CA ASP A 26 33.47 18.69 50.19
C ASP A 26 32.39 17.83 49.48
N PRO A 27 31.26 18.41 49.04
CA PRO A 27 30.20 17.66 48.38
C PRO A 27 30.65 17.03 47.05
N ASP A 28 31.79 17.46 46.49
CA ASP A 28 32.35 16.92 45.25
C ASP A 28 33.29 15.72 45.47
N LEU A 29 33.62 15.38 46.73
CA LEU A 29 34.38 14.17 47.10
C LEU A 29 33.49 12.97 47.48
N LEU A 30 32.17 13.10 47.36
CA LEU A 30 31.28 11.95 47.43
C LEU A 30 31.42 11.14 46.15
N VAL A 31 32.20 10.05 46.23
CA VAL A 31 32.15 8.96 45.25
C VAL A 31 30.68 8.55 45.14
N GLN A 32 30.04 8.94 44.03
CA GLN A 32 28.71 8.45 43.67
C GLN A 32 28.80 6.93 43.76
N PRO A 33 27.95 6.26 44.57
CA PRO A 33 27.96 4.81 44.60
C PRO A 33 27.80 4.35 43.15
N ALA A 34 28.67 3.46 42.71
CA ALA A 34 28.47 2.75 41.46
C ALA A 34 27.12 2.07 41.60
N TRP A 35 26.06 2.72 41.14
CA TRP A 35 24.79 2.07 40.92
C TRP A 35 25.15 0.95 39.98
N SER A 36 25.17 -0.28 40.52
CA SER A 36 24.94 -1.44 39.68
C SER A 36 23.72 -1.05 38.86
N ALA A 37 23.91 -0.96 37.55
CA ALA A 37 22.83 -0.70 36.63
C ALA A 37 21.78 -1.75 36.99
N ARG A 38 20.77 -1.35 37.78
CA ARG A 38 19.68 -2.24 38.14
C ARG A 38 19.17 -2.66 36.78
N HIS A 39 19.31 -3.94 36.44
CA HIS A 39 18.84 -4.58 35.21
C HIS A 39 17.31 -4.44 35.13
N ARG A 40 16.81 -3.21 35.10
CA ARG A 40 15.42 -2.81 35.05
C ARG A 40 15.07 -2.65 33.58
N GLY A 41 15.31 -3.71 32.80
CA GLY A 41 15.24 -3.62 31.35
C GLY A 41 15.17 -4.93 30.60
N GLU A 42 15.47 -6.06 31.24
CA GLU A 42 15.50 -7.35 30.52
C GLU A 42 14.25 -8.17 30.79
N HIS A 43 13.87 -8.37 32.06
CA HIS A 43 12.64 -9.10 32.41
C HIS A 43 11.38 -8.40 31.89
N ARG A 44 11.29 -7.07 31.97
CA ARG A 44 10.13 -6.32 31.46
C ARG A 44 10.00 -6.39 29.94
N LYS A 45 11.13 -6.41 29.21
CA LYS A 45 11.14 -6.60 27.75
C LYS A 45 10.80 -8.05 27.36
N ARG A 46 11.26 -9.04 28.13
CA ARG A 46 10.91 -10.45 27.94
C ARG A 46 9.43 -10.71 28.22
N ILE A 47 8.86 -10.10 29.26
CA ILE A 47 7.42 -10.19 29.59
C ILE A 47 6.58 -9.56 28.49
N LEU A 48 6.93 -8.35 28.03
CA LEU A 48 6.21 -7.70 26.92
C LEU A 48 6.31 -8.52 25.63
N LYS A 49 7.49 -9.06 25.30
CA LYS A 49 7.68 -9.93 24.13
C LYS A 49 6.91 -11.25 24.26
N ALA A 50 6.86 -11.84 25.46
CA ALA A 50 6.06 -13.02 25.73
C ALA A 50 4.56 -12.71 25.62
N ALA A 51 4.11 -11.56 26.11
CA ALA A 51 2.73 -11.10 25.97
C ALA A 51 2.34 -10.88 24.49
N ASP A 52 3.21 -10.28 23.68
CA ASP A 52 2.99 -10.12 22.24
C ASP A 52 2.92 -11.47 21.51
N LEU A 53 3.79 -12.43 21.88
CA LEU A 53 3.78 -13.78 21.33
C LEU A 53 2.52 -14.56 21.72
N ILE A 54 2.08 -14.43 22.98
CA ILE A 54 0.83 -15.02 23.48
C ILE A 54 -0.37 -14.38 22.79
N ALA A 55 -0.39 -13.06 22.62
CA ALA A 55 -1.46 -12.36 21.92
C ALA A 55 -1.54 -12.77 20.44
N ALA A 56 -0.39 -12.93 19.77
CA ALA A 56 -0.32 -13.43 18.40
C ALA A 56 -0.81 -14.88 18.29
N ALA A 57 -0.35 -15.77 19.17
CA ALA A 57 -0.81 -17.16 19.20
C ALA A 57 -2.30 -17.28 19.55
N ALA A 58 -2.78 -16.47 20.49
CA ALA A 58 -4.20 -16.40 20.84
C ALA A 58 -5.03 -15.87 19.66
N ALA A 59 -4.53 -14.89 18.90
CA ALA A 59 -5.19 -14.42 17.69
C ALA A 59 -5.21 -15.49 16.58
N GLU A 60 -4.17 -16.31 16.44
CA GLU A 60 -4.13 -17.43 15.50
C GLU A 60 -5.11 -18.55 15.88
N VAL A 61 -5.18 -18.92 17.17
CA VAL A 61 -6.15 -19.91 17.68
C VAL A 61 -7.58 -19.36 17.59
N LEU A 62 -7.77 -18.08 17.93
CA LEU A 62 -9.06 -17.42 17.82
C LEU A 62 -9.48 -17.30 16.34
N ALA A 63 -8.56 -17.15 15.40
CA ALA A 63 -8.85 -17.20 13.96
C ALA A 63 -9.30 -18.60 13.46
N LEU A 64 -9.06 -19.67 14.23
CA LEU A 64 -9.62 -21.00 13.97
C LEU A 64 -11.03 -21.17 14.53
N ALA A 65 -11.39 -20.38 15.55
CA ALA A 65 -12.68 -20.44 16.23
C ALA A 65 -13.66 -19.32 15.77
N LEU A 66 -13.14 -18.21 15.24
CA LEU A 66 -13.95 -17.10 14.72
C LEU A 66 -14.44 -17.42 13.31
N PRO A 67 -15.75 -17.41 13.06
CA PRO A 67 -16.31 -17.64 11.73
C PRO A 67 -15.80 -16.59 10.75
N ILE A 68 -15.55 -17.00 9.50
CA ILE A 68 -15.25 -16.05 8.43
C ILE A 68 -16.55 -15.29 8.12
N GLU A 69 -16.62 -14.01 8.47
CA GLU A 69 -17.80 -13.22 8.16
C GLU A 69 -17.81 -12.72 6.70
N CYS A 70 -19.02 -12.64 6.14
CA CYS A 70 -19.25 -12.06 4.83
C CYS A 70 -18.87 -10.58 4.87
N VAL A 71 -17.91 -10.22 4.01
CA VAL A 71 -17.34 -8.86 3.93
C VAL A 71 -18.37 -7.77 3.65
N CYS A 72 -19.58 -8.14 3.23
CA CYS A 72 -20.66 -7.21 2.93
C CYS A 72 -21.74 -7.13 4.01
N CYS A 73 -22.15 -8.27 4.58
CA CYS A 73 -23.33 -8.34 5.46
C CYS A 73 -23.09 -9.03 6.81
N GLY A 74 -21.87 -9.45 7.12
CA GLY A 74 -21.52 -10.08 8.40
C GLY A 74 -22.00 -11.51 8.59
N ARG A 75 -22.60 -12.16 7.58
CA ARG A 75 -23.03 -13.56 7.69
C ARG A 75 -21.81 -14.48 7.87
N GLU A 76 -21.88 -15.38 8.83
CA GLU A 76 -20.81 -16.31 9.19
C GLU A 76 -20.41 -17.30 8.07
N ASP A 77 -19.25 -17.91 8.26
CA ASP A 77 -18.61 -18.98 7.47
C ASP A 77 -18.32 -18.75 5.98
N LEU A 78 -18.57 -17.56 5.46
CA LEU A 78 -18.36 -17.24 4.04
C LEU A 78 -17.71 -15.88 3.85
N ALA A 79 -16.59 -15.85 3.13
CA ALA A 79 -15.96 -14.60 2.66
C ALA A 79 -16.95 -13.68 1.93
N ILE A 80 -17.81 -14.25 1.08
CA ILE A 80 -18.98 -13.58 0.51
C ILE A 80 -20.14 -14.57 0.42
N CYS A 81 -21.29 -14.23 0.99
CA CYS A 81 -22.47 -15.10 0.91
C CYS A 81 -23.11 -15.04 -0.48
N ALA A 82 -23.89 -16.06 -0.84
CA ALA A 82 -24.55 -16.15 -2.15
C ALA A 82 -25.42 -14.92 -2.49
N GLY A 83 -26.05 -14.31 -1.48
CA GLY A 83 -26.87 -13.10 -1.66
C GLY A 83 -26.03 -11.87 -2.04
N CYS A 84 -24.97 -11.60 -1.27
CA CYS A 84 -24.03 -10.51 -1.54
C CYS A 84 -23.27 -10.73 -2.85
N GLU A 85 -22.89 -11.97 -3.16
CA GLU A 85 -22.28 -12.32 -4.44
C GLU A 85 -23.23 -12.03 -5.61
N ARG A 86 -24.52 -12.38 -5.48
CA ARG A 86 -25.52 -12.07 -6.52
C ARG A 86 -25.65 -10.56 -6.72
N ARG A 87 -25.75 -9.77 -5.65
CA ARG A 87 -25.81 -8.31 -5.73
C ARG A 87 -24.55 -7.71 -6.36
N LEU A 88 -23.38 -8.19 -5.97
CA LEU A 88 -22.11 -7.82 -6.60
C LEU A 88 -22.08 -8.13 -8.10
N ARG A 89 -22.58 -9.30 -8.51
CA ARG A 89 -22.70 -9.67 -9.94
C ARG A 89 -23.65 -8.74 -10.68
N LEU A 90 -24.76 -8.31 -10.06
CA LEU A 90 -25.70 -7.36 -10.64
C LEU A 90 -25.07 -5.96 -10.79
N LEU A 91 -24.41 -5.46 -9.74
CA LEU A 91 -23.69 -4.17 -9.75
C LEU A 91 -22.58 -4.11 -10.80
N THR A 92 -22.07 -5.27 -11.23
CA THR A 92 -20.99 -5.40 -12.22
C THR A 92 -21.43 -6.06 -13.53
N ARG A 93 -22.74 -6.18 -13.76
CA ARG A 93 -23.28 -6.87 -14.94
C ARG A 93 -22.98 -6.08 -16.21
N HIS A 94 -23.10 -4.75 -16.13
CA HIS A 94 -22.99 -3.83 -17.25
C HIS A 94 -21.83 -2.85 -17.01
N PRO A 95 -20.63 -3.11 -17.58
CA PRO A 95 -19.57 -2.12 -17.59
C PRO A 95 -20.01 -0.83 -18.27
N PHE A 96 -19.48 0.31 -17.83
CA PHE A 96 -19.88 1.63 -18.33
C PHE A 96 -18.68 2.56 -18.48
N ARG A 97 -18.85 3.64 -19.26
CA ARG A 97 -17.83 4.69 -19.45
C ARG A 97 -17.77 5.62 -18.25
N ALA A 98 -16.58 5.79 -17.68
CA ALA A 98 -16.40 6.44 -16.37
C ALA A 98 -15.50 7.68 -16.40
N GLU A 99 -14.92 8.01 -17.56
CA GLU A 99 -13.96 9.12 -17.70
C GLU A 99 -14.55 10.51 -17.35
N SER A 100 -15.84 10.73 -17.59
CA SER A 100 -16.51 12.03 -17.37
C SER A 100 -16.54 12.43 -15.89
N ALA A 101 -16.47 11.46 -14.97
CA ALA A 101 -16.39 11.70 -13.54
C ALA A 101 -14.95 11.88 -13.03
N ALA A 102 -13.94 11.81 -13.90
CA ALA A 102 -12.52 11.84 -13.55
C ALA A 102 -11.82 13.06 -14.17
N PRO A 103 -11.68 14.18 -13.44
CA PRO A 103 -11.16 15.42 -13.99
C PRO A 103 -9.76 15.36 -14.60
N ALA A 104 -8.91 14.40 -14.20
CA ALA A 104 -7.57 14.26 -14.76
C ALA A 104 -7.55 13.56 -16.14
N LEU A 105 -8.71 13.06 -16.60
CA LEU A 105 -8.86 12.36 -17.88
C LEU A 105 -9.68 13.16 -18.89
N MET A 106 -10.02 14.41 -18.53
CA MET A 106 -10.74 15.36 -19.34
C MET A 106 -9.82 16.54 -19.64
N ASP A 107 -9.88 17.06 -20.86
CA ASP A 107 -9.19 18.29 -21.23
C ASP A 107 -10.03 19.51 -20.81
N THR A 108 -9.43 20.69 -20.89
CA THR A 108 -10.02 21.99 -20.55
C THR A 108 -11.23 22.36 -21.40
N ASP A 109 -11.31 21.85 -22.63
CA ASP A 109 -12.46 22.00 -23.54
C ASP A 109 -13.57 20.96 -23.29
N GLY A 110 -13.37 20.04 -22.33
CA GLY A 110 -14.30 18.96 -22.02
C GLY A 110 -14.14 17.72 -22.92
N SER A 111 -13.13 17.68 -23.79
CA SER A 111 -12.81 16.48 -24.57
C SER A 111 -12.18 15.38 -23.71
N ILE A 112 -12.32 14.13 -24.15
CA ILE A 112 -11.82 12.95 -23.42
C ILE A 112 -10.35 12.72 -23.78
N ILE A 113 -9.46 12.81 -22.80
CA ILE A 113 -8.03 12.50 -22.96
C ILE A 113 -7.82 10.99 -22.97
N LEU A 114 -8.49 10.27 -22.06
CA LEU A 114 -8.34 8.83 -21.89
C LEU A 114 -9.70 8.19 -21.62
N PRO A 115 -10.24 7.39 -22.56
CA PRO A 115 -11.48 6.66 -22.32
C PRO A 115 -11.29 5.59 -21.23
N VAL A 116 -12.27 5.45 -20.32
CA VAL A 116 -12.20 4.47 -19.22
C VAL A 116 -13.47 3.66 -19.10
N VAL A 117 -13.34 2.34 -19.07
CA VAL A 117 -14.45 1.45 -18.74
C VAL A 117 -14.34 0.99 -17.29
N ALA A 118 -15.37 1.24 -16.50
CA ALA A 118 -15.50 0.72 -15.14
C ALA A 118 -16.38 -0.53 -15.12
N ALA A 119 -16.01 -1.54 -14.35
CA ALA A 119 -16.85 -2.73 -14.18
C ALA A 119 -18.10 -2.44 -13.34
N GLY A 120 -18.04 -1.47 -12.41
CA GLY A 120 -19.18 -1.05 -11.60
C GLY A 120 -18.93 0.26 -10.84
N ILE A 121 -19.96 0.79 -10.20
CA ILE A 121 -19.87 2.01 -9.40
C ILE A 121 -19.35 1.64 -8.01
N TYR A 122 -18.38 2.39 -7.49
CA TYR A 122 -17.78 2.14 -6.18
C TYR A 122 -18.77 2.45 -5.04
N ARG A 123 -19.66 1.49 -4.75
CA ARG A 123 -20.65 1.52 -3.66
C ARG A 123 -21.00 0.11 -3.20
N GLU A 124 -21.69 0.02 -2.06
CA GLU A 124 -22.35 -1.21 -1.57
C GLU A 124 -21.41 -2.43 -1.58
N GLU A 125 -21.88 -3.60 -2.07
CA GLU A 125 -21.09 -4.83 -2.09
C GLU A 125 -19.80 -4.70 -2.90
N LEU A 126 -19.78 -3.89 -3.96
CA LEU A 126 -18.58 -3.68 -4.77
C LEU A 126 -17.50 -2.95 -3.96
N ALA A 127 -17.86 -1.87 -3.27
CA ALA A 127 -16.91 -1.13 -2.44
C ALA A 127 -16.33 -2.00 -1.32
N HIS A 128 -17.19 -2.73 -0.60
CA HIS A 128 -16.78 -3.64 0.48
C HIS A 128 -15.88 -4.77 -0.05
N SER A 129 -16.28 -5.39 -1.17
CA SER A 129 -15.52 -6.48 -1.79
C SER A 129 -14.16 -6.02 -2.31
N VAL A 130 -14.07 -4.85 -2.95
CA VAL A 130 -12.80 -4.28 -3.42
C VAL A 130 -11.88 -4.00 -2.22
N LEU A 131 -12.40 -3.40 -1.15
CA LEU A 131 -11.61 -3.08 0.04
C LEU A 131 -11.09 -4.35 0.73
N ALA A 132 -11.97 -5.34 0.94
CA ALA A 132 -11.60 -6.62 1.55
C ALA A 132 -10.59 -7.39 0.69
N PHE A 133 -10.80 -7.42 -0.63
CA PHE A 133 -9.89 -8.08 -1.55
C PHE A 133 -8.49 -7.43 -1.57
N LYS A 134 -8.42 -6.09 -1.50
CA LYS A 134 -7.14 -5.36 -1.38
C LYS A 134 -6.36 -5.76 -0.13
N ARG A 135 -7.03 -6.15 0.96
CA ARG A 135 -6.40 -6.52 2.23
C ARG A 135 -6.01 -8.00 2.28
N HIS A 136 -6.91 -8.89 1.85
CA HIS A 136 -6.80 -10.32 2.15
C HIS A 136 -6.69 -11.24 0.93
N GLY A 137 -6.88 -10.73 -0.30
CA GLY A 137 -6.68 -11.52 -1.52
C GLY A 137 -7.56 -12.78 -1.66
N GLN A 138 -8.71 -12.80 -0.98
CA GLN A 138 -9.56 -13.99 -0.81
C GLN A 138 -9.98 -14.63 -2.14
N ARG A 139 -9.95 -15.98 -2.20
CA ARG A 139 -10.20 -16.75 -3.44
C ARG A 139 -11.60 -16.55 -4.03
N GLN A 140 -12.64 -16.50 -3.21
CA GLN A 140 -14.03 -16.32 -3.68
C GLN A 140 -14.21 -14.94 -4.32
N LEU A 141 -13.77 -13.88 -3.64
CA LEU A 141 -13.77 -12.51 -4.18
C LEU A 141 -12.97 -12.40 -5.48
N ARG A 142 -11.81 -13.08 -5.56
CA ARG A 142 -11.01 -13.15 -6.80
C ARG A 142 -11.82 -13.66 -7.98
N SER A 143 -12.70 -14.64 -7.77
CA SER A 143 -13.52 -15.20 -8.85
C SER A 143 -14.52 -14.17 -9.37
N VAL A 144 -15.29 -13.56 -8.46
CA VAL A 144 -16.38 -12.64 -8.82
C VAL A 144 -15.83 -11.35 -9.42
N LEU A 145 -14.86 -10.73 -8.75
CA LEU A 145 -14.22 -9.50 -9.21
C LEU A 145 -13.39 -9.71 -10.48
N GLY A 146 -12.77 -10.89 -10.63
CA GLY A 146 -12.02 -11.25 -11.84
C GLY A 146 -12.94 -11.39 -13.05
N ASN A 147 -14.11 -12.00 -12.88
CA ASN A 147 -15.12 -12.10 -13.94
C ASN A 147 -15.68 -10.70 -14.30
N ALA A 148 -15.92 -9.84 -13.31
CA ALA A 148 -16.35 -8.46 -13.52
C ALA A 148 -15.30 -7.67 -14.32
N LEU A 149 -14.03 -7.75 -13.91
CA LEU A 149 -12.93 -7.12 -14.62
C LEU A 149 -12.80 -7.65 -16.06
N GLY A 150 -12.96 -8.96 -16.27
CA GLY A 150 -12.94 -9.58 -17.60
C GLY A 150 -14.00 -9.02 -18.55
N ARG A 151 -15.24 -8.81 -18.06
CA ARG A 151 -16.29 -8.15 -18.85
C ARG A 151 -15.94 -6.71 -19.21
N ALA A 152 -15.39 -5.95 -18.26
CA ALA A 152 -14.97 -4.57 -18.52
C ALA A 152 -13.82 -4.50 -19.52
N ILE A 153 -12.85 -5.43 -19.46
CA ILE A 153 -11.77 -5.52 -20.45
C ILE A 153 -12.34 -5.88 -21.82
N ALA A 154 -13.25 -6.84 -21.91
CA ALA A 154 -13.87 -7.20 -23.19
C ALA A 154 -14.64 -6.03 -23.81
N ALA A 155 -15.37 -5.26 -22.99
CA ALA A 155 -16.06 -4.05 -23.44
C ALA A 155 -15.08 -2.96 -23.90
N ALA A 156 -13.97 -2.75 -23.20
CA ALA A 156 -12.95 -1.77 -23.59
C ALA A 156 -12.14 -2.20 -24.82
N ALA A 157 -11.92 -3.50 -25.00
CA ALA A 157 -11.23 -4.06 -26.15
C ALA A 157 -12.06 -3.97 -27.43
N ALA A 158 -13.40 -3.96 -27.32
CA ALA A 158 -14.32 -3.87 -28.46
C ALA A 158 -14.03 -4.88 -29.59
N GLY A 159 -13.46 -6.05 -29.27
CA GLY A 159 -13.08 -7.08 -30.23
C GLY A 159 -11.70 -6.93 -30.87
N ASP A 160 -10.95 -5.86 -30.55
CA ASP A 160 -9.58 -5.67 -31.01
C ASP A 160 -8.69 -6.83 -30.51
N ARG A 161 -7.84 -7.35 -31.42
CA ARG A 161 -6.86 -8.41 -31.11
C ARG A 161 -5.48 -7.81 -30.86
N GLY A 162 -4.62 -8.57 -30.19
CA GLY A 162 -3.23 -8.18 -29.94
C GLY A 162 -3.07 -7.09 -28.87
N ILE A 163 -4.12 -6.80 -28.09
CA ILE A 163 -4.07 -5.86 -26.97
C ILE A 163 -3.08 -6.35 -25.91
N VAL A 164 -2.31 -5.39 -25.39
CA VAL A 164 -1.50 -5.53 -24.18
C VAL A 164 -2.22 -4.89 -23.01
N LEU A 165 -2.60 -5.68 -22.02
CA LEU A 165 -2.99 -5.19 -20.72
C LEU A 165 -1.75 -4.75 -19.97
N VAL A 166 -1.77 -3.50 -19.51
CA VAL A 166 -0.69 -2.90 -18.71
C VAL A 166 -1.25 -2.60 -17.32
N PRO A 167 -0.99 -3.48 -16.33
CA PRO A 167 -1.40 -3.24 -14.96
C PRO A 167 -0.70 -2.00 -14.40
N VAL A 168 -1.44 -1.18 -13.66
CA VAL A 168 -0.85 -0.10 -12.87
C VAL A 168 -0.04 -0.72 -11.72
N PRO A 169 1.24 -0.34 -11.54
CA PRO A 169 2.07 -0.92 -10.50
C PRO A 169 1.54 -0.54 -9.11
N SER A 170 1.43 -1.51 -8.22
CA SER A 170 1.21 -1.27 -6.78
C SER A 170 2.39 -0.47 -6.22
N SER A 171 2.16 0.38 -5.19
CA SER A 171 3.32 1.00 -4.50
C SER A 171 4.18 -0.07 -3.82
N ASN A 172 5.50 0.16 -3.75
CA ASN A 172 6.42 -0.79 -3.10
C ASN A 172 6.04 -1.04 -1.62
N SER A 173 5.49 -0.03 -0.93
CA SER A 173 4.93 -0.22 0.42
C SER A 173 3.71 -1.15 0.40
N ALA A 174 2.75 -0.89 -0.49
CA ALA A 174 1.58 -1.72 -0.67
C ALA A 174 1.91 -3.18 -1.02
N PHE A 175 2.92 -3.41 -1.85
CA PHE A 175 3.34 -4.75 -2.25
C PHE A 175 4.12 -5.45 -1.15
N ARG A 176 5.03 -4.76 -0.45
CA ARG A 176 5.78 -5.35 0.68
C ARG A 176 4.87 -5.71 1.86
N THR A 177 3.86 -4.89 2.15
CA THR A 177 2.92 -5.17 3.25
C THR A 177 1.97 -6.32 2.92
N ARG A 178 1.63 -6.52 1.64
CA ARG A 178 0.60 -7.49 1.24
C ARG A 178 1.14 -8.76 0.59
N GLY A 179 2.34 -8.74 0.03
CA GLY A 179 2.95 -9.85 -0.71
C GLY A 179 2.33 -10.11 -2.10
N PHE A 180 1.29 -9.39 -2.52
CA PHE A 180 0.63 -9.57 -3.82
C PHE A 180 0.09 -8.26 -4.43
N SER A 181 -0.21 -8.29 -5.73
CA SER A 181 -0.95 -7.22 -6.43
C SER A 181 -2.40 -7.66 -6.70
N PRO A 182 -3.42 -6.95 -6.16
CA PRO A 182 -4.82 -7.29 -6.41
C PRO A 182 -5.16 -7.36 -7.90
N VAL A 183 -4.72 -6.37 -8.69
CA VAL A 183 -4.98 -6.31 -10.13
C VAL A 183 -4.44 -7.55 -10.84
N HIS A 184 -3.23 -8.01 -10.49
CA HIS A 184 -2.65 -9.22 -11.08
C HIS A 184 -3.45 -10.49 -10.77
N LEU A 185 -3.91 -10.64 -9.53
CA LEU A 185 -4.74 -11.80 -9.15
C LEU A 185 -6.07 -11.82 -9.91
N LEU A 186 -6.67 -10.64 -10.13
CA LEU A 186 -7.90 -10.50 -10.89
C LEU A 186 -7.68 -10.73 -12.39
N LEU A 187 -6.62 -10.18 -12.97
CA LEU A 187 -6.26 -10.39 -14.37
C LEU A 187 -5.97 -11.86 -14.67
N ALA A 188 -5.24 -12.53 -13.79
CA ALA A 188 -5.00 -13.97 -13.93
C ALA A 188 -6.32 -14.77 -13.92
N ARG A 189 -7.35 -14.33 -13.17
CA ARG A 189 -8.68 -14.95 -13.22
C ARG A 189 -9.41 -14.57 -14.51
N ALA A 190 -9.44 -13.28 -14.87
CA ALA A 190 -10.13 -12.78 -16.06
C ALA A 190 -9.66 -13.48 -17.35
N LEU A 191 -8.33 -13.53 -17.56
CA LEU A 191 -7.73 -14.12 -18.75
C LEU A 191 -7.96 -15.63 -18.86
N ARG A 192 -8.07 -16.35 -17.73
CA ARG A 192 -8.39 -17.79 -17.74
C ARG A 192 -9.87 -18.10 -17.97
N SER A 193 -10.76 -17.15 -17.69
CA SER A 193 -12.21 -17.43 -17.62
C SER A 193 -12.98 -16.92 -18.83
N SER A 194 -12.38 -16.04 -19.61
CA SER A 194 -13.07 -15.29 -20.66
C SER A 194 -12.46 -15.63 -22.01
N SER A 195 -13.15 -16.45 -22.80
CA SER A 195 -12.74 -16.77 -24.18
C SER A 195 -12.66 -15.52 -25.07
N SER A 196 -13.44 -14.49 -24.77
CA SER A 196 -13.39 -13.18 -25.44
C SER A 196 -12.07 -12.44 -25.27
N LEU A 197 -11.23 -12.83 -24.31
CA LEU A 197 -9.90 -12.26 -24.09
C LEU A 197 -8.78 -13.11 -24.73
N SER A 198 -9.13 -14.05 -25.61
CA SER A 198 -8.15 -14.85 -26.35
C SER A 198 -7.29 -13.95 -27.22
N GLY A 199 -5.96 -14.06 -27.06
CA GLY A 199 -4.99 -13.21 -27.77
C GLY A 199 -4.69 -11.87 -27.09
N VAL A 200 -5.27 -11.60 -25.92
CA VAL A 200 -4.87 -10.50 -25.05
C VAL A 200 -3.68 -10.94 -24.19
N SER A 201 -2.62 -10.14 -24.17
CA SER A 201 -1.44 -10.39 -23.34
C SER A 201 -1.39 -9.44 -22.15
N CYS A 202 -0.82 -9.86 -21.02
CA CYS A 202 -0.62 -8.99 -19.86
C CYS A 202 0.89 -8.76 -19.65
N GLN A 203 1.31 -7.50 -19.48
CA GLN A 203 2.71 -7.15 -19.29
C GLN A 203 2.90 -6.09 -18.22
N ASP A 204 3.79 -6.38 -17.27
CA ASP A 204 4.32 -5.43 -16.30
C ASP A 204 5.27 -4.44 -16.96
N ALA A 205 4.70 -3.50 -17.71
CA ALA A 205 5.49 -2.54 -18.47
C ALA A 205 5.92 -1.31 -17.65
N LEU A 206 5.33 -1.09 -16.47
CA LEU A 206 5.52 0.13 -15.69
C LEU A 206 6.10 -0.18 -14.30
N ARG A 207 6.89 0.76 -13.77
CA ARG A 207 7.32 0.77 -12.37
C ARG A 207 7.11 2.15 -11.76
N LYS A 208 6.90 2.20 -10.45
CA LYS A 208 6.93 3.48 -9.72
C LYS A 208 8.37 3.96 -9.55
N VAL A 209 8.56 5.27 -9.60
CA VAL A 209 9.82 5.96 -9.31
C VAL A 209 9.59 7.01 -8.23
N ARG A 210 10.61 7.24 -7.39
CA ARG A 210 10.56 8.33 -6.42
C ARG A 210 10.69 9.66 -7.17
N ILE A 211 9.77 10.57 -6.90
CA ILE A 211 9.91 11.97 -7.30
C ILE A 211 10.79 12.63 -6.24
N ALA A 212 11.98 13.08 -6.62
CA ALA A 212 12.83 13.88 -5.72
C ALA A 212 12.09 15.19 -5.38
N GLY A 213 11.95 15.50 -4.09
CA GLY A 213 11.31 16.74 -3.62
C GLY A 213 9.80 16.70 -3.41
N ALA A 214 9.13 15.54 -3.55
CA ALA A 214 7.73 15.43 -3.12
C ALA A 214 7.65 15.35 -1.58
N PRO A 215 6.95 16.27 -0.89
CA PRO A 215 6.89 16.25 0.58
C PRO A 215 6.28 14.93 1.06
N ALA A 216 6.95 14.33 2.05
CA ALA A 216 6.42 13.21 2.81
C ALA A 216 5.04 13.59 3.36
N ALA A 217 4.10 12.65 3.32
CA ALA A 217 2.72 12.84 3.73
C ALA A 217 2.60 13.63 5.04
N LEU A 218 2.19 14.90 4.95
CA LEU A 218 1.62 15.60 6.09
C LEU A 218 0.26 14.95 6.35
N ALA A 219 0.25 14.06 7.33
CA ALA A 219 -0.94 13.74 8.11
C ALA A 219 -1.39 15.04 8.78
N GLY A 220 -2.53 15.58 8.37
CA GLY A 220 -3.05 16.83 8.90
C GLY A 220 -3.76 17.62 7.81
N GLY A 221 -5.09 17.58 7.85
CA GLY A 221 -5.95 18.16 6.82
C GLY A 221 -5.71 19.65 6.62
N GLN A 222 -5.72 20.07 5.36
CA GLN A 222 -6.04 21.45 4.99
C GLN A 222 -6.94 21.43 3.75
N LYS A 223 -8.14 21.98 3.95
CA LYS A 223 -9.10 22.40 2.91
C LYS A 223 -8.36 23.35 1.96
N GLY A 224 -8.57 23.20 0.64
CA GLY A 224 -8.16 24.20 -0.35
C GLY A 224 -6.91 23.89 -1.18
N LEU A 225 -6.84 22.72 -1.83
CA LEU A 225 -5.80 22.46 -2.84
C LEU A 225 -6.47 22.16 -4.19
N GLY A 226 -6.29 23.09 -5.12
CA GLY A 226 -6.96 23.12 -6.44
C GLY A 226 -6.64 21.91 -7.33
N ARG A 227 -7.42 21.77 -8.42
CA ARG A 227 -7.34 20.68 -9.41
C ARG A 227 -5.90 20.41 -9.90
N GLY A 228 -5.07 21.43 -10.03
CA GLY A 228 -3.69 21.34 -10.53
C GLY A 228 -2.69 20.64 -9.60
N ASP A 229 -2.82 20.75 -8.27
CA ASP A 229 -1.79 20.27 -7.34
C ASP A 229 -1.83 18.76 -7.11
N ARG A 230 -3.00 18.12 -7.26
CA ARG A 230 -3.11 16.66 -7.14
C ARG A 230 -2.60 15.94 -8.39
N ALA A 231 -2.84 16.50 -9.58
CA ALA A 231 -2.29 15.97 -10.84
C ALA A 231 -0.76 16.10 -10.89
N ARG A 232 -0.22 17.24 -10.43
CA ARG A 232 1.23 17.46 -10.28
C ARG A 232 1.90 16.44 -9.34
N ARG A 233 1.22 15.99 -8.28
CA ARG A 233 1.77 15.02 -7.31
C ARG A 233 2.03 13.63 -7.90
N VAL A 234 1.29 13.21 -8.93
CA VAL A 234 1.43 11.87 -9.52
C VAL A 234 2.25 11.90 -10.82
N ARG A 235 2.31 13.04 -11.51
CA ARG A 235 3.07 13.18 -12.76
C ARG A 235 4.54 12.87 -12.53
N GLY A 236 5.11 11.99 -13.37
CA GLY A 236 6.50 11.55 -13.26
C GLY A 236 6.74 10.47 -12.21
N SER A 237 5.71 10.00 -11.50
CA SER A 237 5.83 8.90 -10.54
C SER A 237 5.91 7.51 -11.18
N MET A 238 5.70 7.38 -12.49
CA MET A 238 5.81 6.11 -13.22
C MET A 238 6.77 6.21 -14.41
N ARG A 239 7.48 5.11 -14.66
CA ARG A 239 8.33 4.94 -15.84
C ARG A 239 8.23 3.54 -16.39
N ALA A 240 8.40 3.40 -17.71
CA ALA A 240 8.49 2.11 -18.36
C ALA A 240 9.70 1.31 -17.87
N VAL A 241 9.51 0.02 -17.59
CA VAL A 241 10.61 -0.92 -17.27
C VAL A 241 11.55 -1.06 -18.47
N ARG A 242 12.80 -1.50 -18.23
CA ARG A 242 13.84 -1.57 -19.28
C ARG A 242 13.37 -2.28 -20.55
N ARG A 243 12.69 -3.43 -20.41
CA ARG A 243 12.18 -4.20 -21.56
C ARG A 243 11.13 -3.43 -22.35
N ALA A 244 10.18 -2.79 -21.67
CA ALA A 244 9.16 -1.97 -22.33
C ALA A 244 9.79 -0.74 -23.02
N ALA A 245 10.74 -0.08 -22.36
CA ALA A 245 11.44 1.09 -22.88
C ALA A 245 12.34 0.79 -24.10
N ARG A 246 12.87 -0.44 -24.21
CA ARG A 246 13.66 -0.91 -25.36
C ARG A 246 12.80 -1.43 -26.53
N GLY A 247 11.53 -1.03 -26.60
CA GLY A 247 10.62 -1.37 -27.70
C GLY A 247 9.63 -2.49 -27.40
N GLY A 248 9.57 -3.03 -26.18
CA GLY A 248 8.60 -4.08 -25.82
C GLY A 248 7.13 -3.68 -25.97
N LEU A 249 6.85 -2.37 -26.00
CA LEU A 249 5.52 -1.81 -26.27
C LEU A 249 5.41 -1.07 -27.60
N ARG A 250 6.48 -0.95 -28.39
CA ARG A 250 6.49 -0.06 -29.57
C ARG A 250 5.41 -0.45 -30.58
N GLY A 251 4.50 0.48 -30.88
CA GLY A 251 3.38 0.30 -31.81
C GLY A 251 2.27 -0.63 -31.32
N ARG A 252 2.33 -1.13 -30.07
CA ARG A 252 1.36 -2.09 -29.56
C ARG A 252 0.14 -1.37 -28.98
N PRO A 253 -1.09 -1.83 -29.27
CA PRO A 253 -2.29 -1.31 -28.63
C PRO A 253 -2.31 -1.76 -27.15
N CYS A 254 -2.48 -0.80 -26.26
CA CYS A 254 -2.42 -0.99 -24.82
C CYS A 254 -3.73 -0.58 -24.14
N ILE A 255 -4.18 -1.40 -23.19
CA ILE A 255 -5.23 -1.03 -22.23
C ILE A 255 -4.61 -1.03 -20.84
N ILE A 256 -4.74 0.10 -20.14
CA ILE A 256 -4.23 0.24 -18.77
C ILE A 256 -5.24 -0.36 -17.80
N VAL A 257 -4.80 -1.09 -16.79
CA VAL A 257 -5.70 -1.74 -15.83
C VAL A 257 -5.36 -1.29 -14.41
N ASP A 258 -6.34 -0.72 -13.71
CA ASP A 258 -6.23 -0.34 -12.30
C ASP A 258 -7.42 -0.87 -11.49
N ASP A 259 -7.38 -0.75 -10.16
CA ASP A 259 -8.46 -1.20 -9.30
C ASP A 259 -9.60 -0.19 -9.18
N VAL A 260 -9.32 1.08 -8.89
CA VAL A 260 -10.33 2.10 -8.60
C VAL A 260 -10.01 3.41 -9.30
N LEU A 261 -10.99 3.91 -10.07
CA LEU A 261 -10.97 5.26 -10.61
C LEU A 261 -11.52 6.24 -9.58
N THR A 262 -10.70 7.24 -9.24
CA THR A 262 -11.11 8.41 -8.47
C THR A 262 -10.96 9.67 -9.33
N THR A 263 -9.89 10.43 -9.16
CA THR A 263 -9.61 11.62 -9.99
C THR A 263 -9.09 11.29 -11.37
N GLY A 264 -8.58 10.07 -11.58
CA GLY A 264 -7.93 9.62 -12.81
C GLY A 264 -6.44 9.93 -12.92
N ALA A 265 -5.84 10.64 -11.95
CA ALA A 265 -4.43 11.05 -12.04
C ALA A 265 -3.44 9.87 -12.20
N THR A 266 -3.72 8.73 -11.57
CA THR A 266 -2.93 7.50 -11.71
C THR A 266 -2.97 6.95 -13.13
N LEU A 267 -4.15 6.91 -13.75
CA LEU A 267 -4.32 6.42 -15.11
C LEU A 267 -3.70 7.37 -16.14
N ALA A 268 -3.84 8.69 -15.94
CA ALA A 268 -3.19 9.69 -16.78
C ALA A 268 -1.66 9.54 -16.76
N GLU A 269 -1.07 9.33 -15.58
CA GLU A 269 0.37 9.11 -15.44
C GLU A 269 0.82 7.78 -16.06
N ALA A 270 0.03 6.71 -15.90
CA ALA A 270 0.31 5.43 -16.54
C ALA A 270 0.26 5.57 -18.08
N ALA A 271 -0.73 6.29 -18.62
CA ALA A 271 -0.85 6.53 -20.05
C ALA A 271 0.34 7.32 -20.60
N ARG A 272 0.77 8.37 -19.90
CA ARG A 272 1.99 9.11 -20.23
C ARG A 272 3.21 8.17 -20.28
N ALA A 273 3.39 7.31 -19.28
CA ALA A 273 4.53 6.40 -19.21
C ALA A 273 4.50 5.30 -20.31
N VAL A 274 3.30 4.83 -20.70
CA VAL A 274 3.12 3.89 -21.82
C VAL A 274 3.42 4.57 -23.16
N HIS A 275 2.91 5.78 -23.39
CA HIS A 275 3.22 6.56 -24.60
C HIS A 275 4.72 6.81 -24.75
N GLN A 276 5.42 7.12 -23.65
CA GLN A 276 6.89 7.28 -23.67
C GLN A 276 7.64 5.99 -23.99
N ALA A 277 7.04 4.82 -23.78
CA ALA A 277 7.59 3.53 -24.20
C ALA A 277 7.23 3.16 -25.65
N GLY A 278 6.51 4.04 -26.37
CA GLY A 278 6.04 3.83 -27.73
C GLY A 278 4.78 2.97 -27.86
N GLY A 279 4.08 2.68 -26.75
CA GLY A 279 2.78 2.00 -26.78
C GLY A 279 1.65 2.94 -27.18
N ILE A 280 0.60 2.40 -27.80
CA ILE A 280 -0.59 3.14 -28.23
C ILE A 280 -1.69 2.91 -27.19
N VAL A 281 -1.98 3.88 -26.33
CA VAL A 281 -3.00 3.70 -25.30
C VAL A 281 -4.40 3.84 -25.92
N ARG A 282 -5.16 2.75 -25.95
CA ARG A 282 -6.54 2.71 -26.49
C ARG A 282 -7.59 3.06 -25.43
N GLY A 283 -7.22 2.92 -24.15
CA GLY A 283 -8.08 3.26 -23.03
C GLY A 283 -7.57 2.66 -21.72
N ALA A 284 -8.40 2.75 -20.69
CA ALA A 284 -8.16 2.10 -19.41
C ALA A 284 -9.39 1.35 -18.90
N VAL A 285 -9.15 0.42 -18.00
CA VAL A 285 -10.18 -0.37 -17.32
C VAL A 285 -9.96 -0.32 -15.82
N VAL A 286 -11.04 -0.11 -15.08
CA VAL A 286 -11.04 -0.18 -13.62
C VAL A 286 -12.12 -1.12 -13.11
N LEU A 287 -11.88 -1.74 -11.95
CA LEU A 287 -12.91 -2.56 -11.31
C LEU A 287 -14.05 -1.70 -10.76
N ALA A 288 -13.75 -0.51 -10.27
CA ALA A 288 -14.77 0.39 -9.75
C ALA A 288 -14.44 1.87 -9.99
N ALA A 289 -15.47 2.70 -10.19
CA ALA A 289 -15.31 4.15 -10.30
C ALA A 289 -16.14 4.88 -9.23
N THR A 290 -15.54 5.88 -8.57
CA THR A 290 -16.29 6.80 -7.71
C THR A 290 -17.03 7.81 -8.57
N ARG A 291 -18.30 8.10 -8.26
CA ARG A 291 -18.97 9.28 -8.82
C ARG A 291 -18.36 10.53 -8.19
N ALA A 292 -18.33 11.63 -8.94
CA ALA A 292 -18.10 12.94 -8.34
C ALA A 292 -19.23 13.21 -7.31
N PRO A 293 -18.95 13.88 -6.18
CA PRO A 293 -19.94 14.15 -5.13
C PRO A 293 -21.24 14.82 -5.62
N ASP A 294 -21.19 15.49 -6.78
CA ASP A 294 -22.28 16.33 -7.29
C ASP A 294 -23.00 15.74 -8.52
N ALA A 295 -22.75 14.47 -8.89
CA ALA A 295 -23.45 13.85 -10.01
C ALA A 295 -24.83 13.31 -9.57
N PRO A 296 -25.95 13.69 -10.22
CA PRO A 296 -27.26 13.13 -9.90
C PRO A 296 -27.27 11.61 -10.10
N PRO A 297 -28.03 10.85 -9.30
CA PRO A 297 -28.14 9.42 -9.48
C PRO A 297 -28.74 9.11 -10.87
N SER A 298 -28.05 8.25 -11.64
CA SER A 298 -28.61 7.70 -12.89
C SER A 298 -29.95 7.00 -12.59
N PRO A 299 -30.97 7.16 -13.46
CA PRO A 299 -32.21 6.42 -13.31
C PRO A 299 -31.94 4.90 -13.37
N ALA A 300 -32.69 4.18 -12.54
CA ALA A 300 -32.58 2.74 -12.30
C ALA A 300 -32.99 1.90 -13.50
#